data_AF-A0A968BZF5-F1
#
_entry.id   AF-A0A968BZF5-F1
#
_cell.length_a   1.000
_cell.length_b   1.000
_cell.length_c   1.000
_cell.angle_alpha   90.00
_cell.angle_beta   90.00
_cell.angle_gamma   90.00
#
_symmetry.space_group_name_H-M   'P 1'
#
loop_
_entity.id
_entity.type
_entity.pdbx_description
1 polymer ?
#
loop_
_entity_poly.entity_id
_entity_poly.type
_entity_poly.pdbx_seq_one_letter_code
_entity_poly.pdbx_strand_id
1 'polypeptide(L)'
;NAAGDGFIQLAGWGGEGNAPLAFGLGCVVCGREENWVTVERQTDGGYQAELCGHFRLRVAGDEPLRVRLLWLFLRLLDEPGRQRRGCRTLDGRTPFVAQMQIAAWFGLPQSNVSRIEGYWRTADWANLLSLKSAEVLTVELRERIVGVFAAFPWRTMLEVYDDLHTQGVKVTYDQVCQVARESGWRQLRETLGQRYHFSAEDFRPRDGWLVQQGLALQEQLVARLEGLGGLTPEEHLAHDEVRSLAAEVGVATPPPLKALPWMLRVEQ
;
A
#
# COMPACT_ATOMS: atom_id res chain seq x y z
N ASN A 1 17.07 37.18 -17.57
CA ASN A 1 18.17 37.11 -18.54
C ASN A 1 19.45 37.46 -17.81
N ALA A 2 20.44 36.60 -17.57
CA ALA A 2 20.76 35.21 -17.92
C ALA A 2 21.74 34.76 -16.80
N ALA A 3 21.58 33.61 -16.15
CA ALA A 3 22.07 32.28 -16.56
C ALA A 3 23.58 32.24 -16.88
N GLY A 4 24.31 31.33 -16.24
CA GLY A 4 25.71 31.05 -16.61
C GLY A 4 26.53 30.27 -15.58
N ASP A 5 26.20 28.99 -15.41
CA ASP A 5 27.11 27.85 -15.29
C ASP A 5 28.54 28.07 -14.73
N GLY A 6 28.75 27.64 -13.49
CA GLY A 6 30.08 27.32 -12.97
C GLY A 6 30.56 25.98 -13.52
N PHE A 7 31.09 26.00 -14.74
CA PHE A 7 31.83 24.89 -15.34
C PHE A 7 33.08 24.56 -14.51
N ILE A 8 33.25 23.28 -14.19
CA ILE A 8 34.45 22.70 -13.57
C ILE A 8 35.64 22.94 -14.52
N GLN A 9 36.63 23.71 -14.06
CA GLN A 9 37.92 23.84 -14.73
C GLN A 9 38.67 22.50 -14.68
N LEU A 10 38.76 21.83 -15.83
CA LEU A 10 39.76 20.79 -16.10
C LEU A 10 41.09 21.49 -16.39
N ALA A 11 41.98 21.53 -15.38
CA ALA A 11 43.35 22.00 -15.56
C ALA A 11 44.24 20.88 -16.13
N GLY A 12 44.64 21.06 -17.39
CA GLY A 12 46.02 21.00 -17.86
C GLY A 12 46.76 19.66 -17.77
N TRP A 13 46.83 18.96 -18.91
CA TRP A 13 47.88 17.98 -19.20
C TRP A 13 49.18 18.70 -19.62
N GLY A 14 50.31 18.24 -19.10
CA GLY A 14 51.64 18.59 -19.59
C GLY A 14 52.74 17.85 -18.84
N GLY A 15 53.45 16.95 -19.53
CA GLY A 15 54.71 16.37 -19.06
C GLY A 15 54.84 14.86 -19.32
N GLU A 16 55.40 14.52 -20.48
CA GLU A 16 55.79 13.17 -20.90
C GLU A 16 56.75 12.51 -19.91
N GLY A 17 56.43 11.25 -19.55
CA GLY A 17 57.29 10.39 -18.75
C GLY A 17 56.64 9.02 -18.63
N ASN A 18 57.08 8.09 -19.49
CA ASN A 18 56.56 6.74 -19.66
C ASN A 18 56.52 5.95 -18.32
N ALA A 19 55.32 5.79 -17.75
CA ALA A 19 55.00 4.77 -16.76
C ALA A 19 53.56 4.30 -17.02
N PRO A 20 53.30 2.99 -17.09
CA PRO A 20 51.93 2.50 -17.18
C PRO A 20 51.28 2.77 -15.82
N LEU A 21 50.56 3.90 -15.72
CA LEU A 21 49.65 4.17 -14.62
C LEU A 21 48.52 3.14 -14.70
N ALA A 22 48.70 2.03 -14.00
CA ALA A 22 47.58 1.27 -13.48
C ALA A 22 46.85 2.21 -12.50
N PHE A 23 45.83 2.92 -13.00
CA PHE A 23 44.91 3.68 -12.15
C PHE A 23 44.11 2.68 -11.31
N GLY A 24 44.66 2.31 -10.17
CA GLY A 24 43.87 1.71 -9.10
C GLY A 24 42.82 2.73 -8.68
N LEU A 25 41.54 2.42 -8.91
CA LEU A 25 40.38 3.23 -8.52
C LEU A 25 40.15 3.19 -7.00
N GLY A 26 41.19 3.48 -6.22
CA GLY A 26 41.08 3.73 -4.78
C GLY A 26 40.49 5.11 -4.52
N CYS A 27 39.81 5.28 -3.38
CA CYS A 27 39.25 6.59 -3.05
C CYS A 27 40.38 7.59 -2.72
N VAL A 28 40.50 8.62 -3.54
CA VAL A 28 41.58 9.64 -3.50
C VAL A 28 41.66 10.35 -2.15
N VAL A 29 40.56 10.39 -1.40
CA VAL A 29 40.47 11.06 -0.09
C VAL A 29 40.93 10.14 1.05
N CYS A 30 40.71 8.83 0.94
CA CYS A 30 40.98 7.86 2.00
C CYS A 30 42.28 7.07 1.79
N GLY A 31 42.91 7.16 0.62
CA GLY A 31 44.18 6.48 0.31
C GLY A 31 44.10 4.95 0.35
N ARG A 32 42.89 4.38 0.38
CA ARG A 32 42.66 2.93 0.35
C ARG A 32 42.28 2.51 -1.06
N GLU A 33 42.83 1.38 -1.50
CA GLU A 33 42.49 0.75 -2.78
C GLU A 33 41.08 0.14 -2.77
N GLU A 34 40.60 -0.31 -1.60
CA GLU A 34 39.27 -0.93 -1.48
C GLU A 34 38.20 0.05 -0.94
N ASN A 35 37.07 0.09 -1.64
CA ASN A 35 35.86 0.79 -1.18
C ASN A 35 35.24 0.04 0.00
N TRP A 36 34.78 0.76 1.02
CA TRP A 36 34.13 0.16 2.20
C TRP A 36 32.90 0.97 2.63
N VAL A 37 31.98 0.28 3.30
CA VAL A 37 30.80 0.90 3.92
C VAL A 37 30.59 0.34 5.31
N THR A 38 30.19 1.20 6.24
CA THR A 38 29.69 0.81 7.55
C THR A 38 28.33 1.42 7.78
N VAL A 39 27.49 0.71 8.53
CA VAL A 39 26.17 1.19 8.95
C VAL A 39 26.06 0.99 10.45
N GLU A 40 25.74 2.07 11.16
CA GLU A 40 25.57 2.08 12.60
C GLU A 40 24.15 2.49 12.95
N ARG A 41 23.54 1.75 13.89
CA ARG A 41 22.25 2.11 14.45
C ARG A 41 22.46 3.12 15.58
N GLN A 42 21.77 4.24 15.48
CA GLN A 42 21.84 5.35 16.41
C GLN A 42 20.86 5.13 17.59
N THR A 43 21.12 5.80 18.72
CA THR A 43 20.31 5.65 19.95
C THR A 43 18.88 6.18 19.81
N ASP A 44 18.65 7.08 18.84
CA ASP A 44 17.34 7.61 18.46
C ASP A 44 16.54 6.63 17.56
N GLY A 45 17.05 5.42 17.33
CA GLY A 45 16.46 4.44 16.43
C GLY A 45 16.76 4.69 14.94
N GLY A 46 17.49 5.76 14.62
CA GLY A 46 17.96 6.06 13.28
C GLY A 46 19.15 5.21 12.84
N TYR A 47 19.60 5.44 11.61
CA TYR A 47 20.74 4.76 11.01
C TYR A 47 21.71 5.79 10.40
N GLN A 48 22.99 5.55 10.57
CA GLN A 48 24.06 6.32 9.92
C GLN A 48 24.88 5.37 9.06
N ALA A 49 25.04 5.70 7.78
CA ALA A 49 25.91 4.99 6.86
C ALA A 49 27.12 5.85 6.50
N GLU A 50 28.31 5.26 6.52
CA GLU A 50 29.56 5.91 6.12
C GLU A 50 30.20 5.15 4.96
N LEU A 51 30.36 5.84 3.82
CA LEU A 51 31.01 5.33 2.61
C LEU A 51 32.41 5.91 2.52
N CYS A 52 33.41 5.03 2.47
CA CYS A 52 34.83 5.35 2.33
C CYS A 52 35.36 6.40 3.33
N GLY A 53 34.72 6.58 4.49
CA GLY A 53 35.14 7.50 5.57
C GLY A 53 34.82 8.98 5.35
N HIS A 54 34.22 9.35 4.21
CA HIS A 54 34.08 10.77 3.82
C HIS A 54 32.65 11.15 3.45
N PHE A 55 31.82 10.18 3.07
CA PHE A 55 30.42 10.42 2.77
C PHE A 55 29.56 9.79 3.86
N ARG A 56 28.88 10.65 4.63
CA ARG A 56 28.03 10.25 5.76
C ARG A 56 26.58 10.56 5.45
N LEU A 57 25.75 9.54 5.48
CA LEU A 57 24.30 9.64 5.37
C LEU A 57 23.70 9.33 6.73
N ARG A 58 22.88 10.24 7.27
CA ARG A 58 22.09 9.97 8.47
C ARG A 58 20.61 9.99 8.14
N VAL A 59 19.92 9.00 8.67
CA VAL A 59 18.48 8.86 8.53
C VAL A 59 17.86 8.69 9.90
N ALA A 60 16.92 9.55 10.24
CA ALA A 60 16.10 9.40 11.45
C ALA A 60 15.24 8.14 11.37
N GLY A 61 15.06 7.47 12.51
CA GLY A 61 14.27 6.24 12.63
C GLY A 61 12.78 6.48 12.86
N ASP A 62 12.33 7.74 12.76
CA ASP A 62 10.94 8.16 12.92
C ASP A 62 10.02 7.56 11.87
N GLU A 63 10.52 7.42 10.64
CA GLU A 63 9.76 6.91 9.53
C GLU A 63 10.45 5.67 8.93
N PRO A 64 9.79 4.50 8.90
CA PRO A 64 10.32 3.29 8.24
C PRO A 64 10.67 3.53 6.77
N LEU A 65 10.17 4.63 6.18
CA LEU A 65 10.40 4.99 4.79
C LEU A 65 11.86 5.23 4.53
N ARG A 66 12.42 6.07 5.38
CA ARG A 66 13.74 6.62 5.20
C ARG A 66 14.77 5.52 5.42
N VAL A 67 14.57 4.68 6.44
CA VAL A 67 15.44 3.52 6.70
C VAL A 67 15.41 2.54 5.52
N ARG A 68 14.23 2.31 4.91
CA ARG A 68 14.13 1.46 3.72
C ARG A 68 14.86 2.05 2.51
N LEU A 69 14.69 3.35 2.28
CA LEU A 69 15.38 4.03 1.18
C LEU A 69 16.90 4.01 1.38
N LEU A 70 17.38 4.15 2.61
CA LEU A 70 18.81 4.08 2.92
C LEU A 70 19.40 2.72 2.52
N TRP A 71 18.81 1.61 2.98
CA TRP A 71 19.38 0.31 2.65
C TRP A 71 19.19 -0.04 1.18
N LEU A 72 18.07 0.34 0.57
CA LEU A 72 17.85 0.20 -0.88
C LEU A 72 18.94 0.95 -1.65
N PHE A 73 19.21 2.20 -1.30
CA PHE A 73 20.28 2.97 -1.89
C PHE A 73 21.62 2.23 -1.81
N LEU A 74 21.99 1.71 -0.63
CA LEU A 74 23.23 0.92 -0.47
C LEU A 74 23.26 -0.34 -1.35
N ARG A 75 22.10 -0.94 -1.64
CA ARG A 75 21.97 -2.09 -2.54
C ARG A 75 22.00 -1.73 -4.02
N LEU A 76 21.67 -0.49 -4.37
CA LEU A 76 21.74 0.02 -5.74
C LEU A 76 23.15 0.46 -6.14
N LEU A 77 24.08 0.59 -5.18
CA LEU A 77 25.49 0.86 -5.47
C LEU A 77 26.11 -0.40 -6.09
N ASP A 78 26.70 -0.25 -7.27
CA ASP A 78 27.47 -1.31 -7.95
C ASP A 78 28.98 -1.07 -7.76
N GLU A 79 29.75 -2.14 -7.54
CA GLU A 79 31.22 -2.07 -7.48
C GLU A 79 31.78 -2.20 -8.91
N PRO A 80 32.41 -1.15 -9.48
CA PRO A 80 32.99 -1.27 -10.82
C PRO A 80 34.19 -2.23 -10.80
N GLY A 81 34.18 -3.22 -11.70
CA GLY A 81 35.35 -4.08 -11.97
C GLY A 81 35.43 -5.40 -11.19
N ARG A 82 34.59 -5.65 -10.18
CA ARG A 82 34.63 -6.92 -9.42
C ARG A 82 33.59 -7.91 -9.94
N GLN A 83 34.00 -8.83 -10.82
CA GLN A 83 33.14 -9.96 -11.23
C GLN A 83 33.10 -11.04 -10.14
N ARG A 84 32.35 -10.81 -9.06
CA ARG A 84 32.07 -11.86 -8.06
C ARG A 84 31.06 -12.87 -8.65
N ARG A 85 31.54 -14.05 -9.05
CA ARG A 85 30.75 -15.11 -9.73
C ARG A 85 29.53 -15.61 -8.95
N GLY A 86 29.43 -15.36 -7.64
CA GLY A 86 28.34 -15.83 -6.77
C GLY A 86 27.39 -14.75 -6.22
N CYS A 87 27.64 -13.46 -6.52
CA CYS A 87 26.86 -12.34 -5.96
C CYS A 87 26.03 -11.60 -7.01
N ARG A 88 25.63 -12.28 -8.08
CA ARG A 88 24.73 -11.68 -9.07
C ARG A 88 23.31 -11.67 -8.52
N THR A 89 22.73 -10.48 -8.51
CA THR A 89 21.28 -10.34 -8.36
C THR A 89 20.58 -10.95 -9.57
N LEU A 90 19.28 -11.23 -9.44
CA LEU A 90 18.43 -11.69 -10.54
C LEU A 90 18.47 -10.72 -11.75
N ASP A 91 18.85 -9.47 -11.55
CA ASP A 91 18.99 -8.45 -12.62
C ASP A 91 20.37 -8.43 -13.26
N GLY A 92 21.27 -9.34 -12.88
CA GLY A 92 22.65 -9.39 -13.37
C GLY A 92 23.61 -8.39 -12.71
N ARG A 93 23.13 -7.51 -11.83
CA ARG A 93 23.97 -6.56 -11.08
C ARG A 93 24.83 -7.26 -10.02
N THR A 94 25.99 -6.68 -9.75
CA THR A 94 26.91 -7.10 -8.67
C THR A 94 26.96 -5.99 -7.61
N PRO A 95 25.97 -5.97 -6.71
CA PRO A 95 25.82 -4.90 -5.74
C PRO A 95 26.98 -4.89 -4.76
N PHE A 96 27.42 -3.67 -4.42
CA PHE A 96 28.53 -3.37 -3.53
C PHE A 96 28.31 -3.95 -2.12
N VAL A 97 27.06 -3.90 -1.63
CA VAL A 97 26.67 -4.49 -0.35
C VAL A 97 25.87 -5.76 -0.57
N ALA A 98 26.26 -6.86 0.08
CA ALA A 98 25.53 -8.12 -0.03
C ALA A 98 24.18 -8.07 0.71
N GLN A 99 23.21 -8.85 0.22
CA GLN A 99 21.88 -8.95 0.84
C GLN A 99 21.94 -9.39 2.31
N MET A 100 22.86 -10.33 2.64
CA MET A 100 23.08 -10.79 4.01
C MET A 100 23.63 -9.69 4.92
N GLN A 101 24.47 -8.79 4.40
CA GLN A 101 25.02 -7.68 5.17
C GLN A 101 23.94 -6.65 5.49
N ILE A 102 23.06 -6.33 4.53
CA ILE A 102 21.88 -5.48 4.77
C ILE A 102 20.94 -6.10 5.80
N ALA A 103 20.64 -7.39 5.66
CA ALA A 103 19.80 -8.11 6.60
C ALA A 103 20.36 -8.00 8.04
N ALA A 104 21.67 -8.16 8.20
CA ALA A 104 22.35 -8.03 9.48
C ALA A 104 22.33 -6.58 10.02
N TRP A 105 22.68 -5.58 9.21
CA TRP A 105 22.76 -4.18 9.66
C TRP A 105 21.40 -3.58 10.04
N PHE A 106 20.35 -3.94 9.31
CA PHE A 106 19.01 -3.39 9.52
C PHE A 106 18.09 -4.32 10.33
N GLY A 107 18.59 -5.48 10.78
CA GLY A 107 17.80 -6.45 11.55
C GLY A 107 16.60 -7.00 10.78
N LEU A 108 16.72 -7.17 9.46
CA LEU A 108 15.63 -7.60 8.58
C LEU A 108 15.84 -9.04 8.12
N PRO A 109 14.79 -9.89 8.07
CA PRO A 109 14.87 -11.18 7.40
C PRO A 109 15.30 -11.03 5.93
N GLN A 110 16.18 -11.92 5.45
CA GLN A 110 16.67 -11.87 4.07
C GLN A 110 15.52 -11.95 3.04
N SER A 111 14.45 -12.68 3.34
CA SER A 111 13.23 -12.76 2.50
C SER A 111 12.58 -11.39 2.27
N ASN A 112 12.57 -10.52 3.27
CA ASN A 112 12.04 -9.17 3.16
C ASN A 112 12.90 -8.30 2.25
N VAL A 113 14.23 -8.43 2.33
CA VAL A 113 15.17 -7.72 1.45
C VAL A 113 14.93 -8.13 -0.01
N SER A 114 14.77 -9.43 -0.28
CA SER A 114 14.48 -9.95 -1.64
C SER A 114 13.17 -9.42 -2.20
N ARG A 115 12.11 -9.44 -1.37
CA ARG A 115 10.78 -8.97 -1.76
C ARG A 115 10.77 -7.48 -2.08
N ILE A 116 11.43 -6.66 -1.25
CA ILE A 116 11.52 -5.21 -1.45
C ILE A 116 12.34 -4.87 -2.70
N GLU A 117 13.44 -5.59 -2.96
CA GLU A 117 14.15 -5.49 -4.24
C GLU A 117 13.27 -5.89 -5.42
N GLY A 118 12.41 -6.90 -5.26
CA GLY A 118 11.36 -7.25 -6.22
C GLY A 118 10.50 -6.03 -6.59
N TYR A 119 9.91 -5.36 -5.59
CA TYR A 119 9.06 -4.19 -5.81
C TYR A 119 9.78 -3.02 -6.48
N TRP A 120 11.04 -2.76 -6.09
CA TRP A 120 11.85 -1.73 -6.74
C TRP A 120 12.03 -2.00 -8.23
N ARG A 121 12.32 -3.25 -8.58
CA ARG A 121 12.58 -3.67 -9.98
C ARG A 121 11.35 -3.62 -10.85
N THR A 122 10.20 -4.00 -10.31
CA THR A 122 8.92 -3.96 -11.03
C THR A 122 8.30 -2.56 -11.01
N ALA A 123 8.99 -1.55 -10.46
CA ALA A 123 8.47 -0.22 -10.23
C ALA A 123 7.11 -0.23 -9.49
N ASP A 124 6.94 -1.22 -8.60
CA ASP A 124 5.75 -1.39 -7.77
C ASP A 124 5.85 -0.48 -6.55
N TRP A 125 5.71 0.81 -6.83
CA TRP A 125 5.80 1.89 -5.85
C TRP A 125 4.73 1.74 -4.77
N ALA A 126 3.56 1.22 -5.14
CA ALA A 126 2.49 0.94 -4.20
C ALA A 126 3.01 0.02 -3.10
N ASN A 127 3.48 -1.19 -3.41
CA ASN A 127 3.98 -2.13 -2.40
C ASN A 127 5.28 -1.68 -1.71
N LEU A 128 6.15 -0.96 -2.43
CA LEU A 128 7.39 -0.43 -1.88
C LEU A 128 7.15 0.63 -0.78
N LEU A 129 6.18 1.52 -1.01
CA LEU A 129 5.81 2.62 -0.13
C LEU A 129 4.80 2.18 0.94
N SER A 130 3.94 1.25 0.58
CA SER A 130 2.89 0.65 1.41
C SER A 130 3.39 0.05 2.73
N LEU A 131 4.56 -0.57 2.72
CA LEU A 131 5.21 -1.11 3.93
C LEU A 131 5.69 -0.02 4.93
N LYS A 132 5.32 1.25 4.75
CA LYS A 132 5.58 2.38 5.68
C LYS A 132 4.35 2.81 6.45
N SER A 133 3.20 2.18 6.15
CA SER A 133 2.08 2.02 7.07
C SER A 133 2.11 0.56 7.57
N ALA A 134 1.55 0.28 8.75
CA ALA A 134 1.44 -1.08 9.27
C ALA A 134 0.63 -2.01 8.35
N GLU A 135 -0.14 -1.46 7.42
CA GLU A 135 -1.03 -2.21 6.52
C GLU A 135 -0.74 -1.86 5.07
N VAL A 136 -0.82 -2.86 4.19
CA VAL A 136 -0.43 -2.68 2.79
C VAL A 136 -1.55 -1.96 2.03
N LEU A 137 -1.26 -0.82 1.40
CA LEU A 137 -2.22 -0.17 0.48
C LEU A 137 -2.21 -0.91 -0.86
N THR A 138 -2.97 -2.00 -0.96
CA THR A 138 -3.11 -2.76 -2.19
C THR A 138 -3.89 -1.98 -3.25
N VAL A 139 -3.81 -2.43 -4.51
CA VAL A 139 -4.59 -1.83 -5.61
C VAL A 139 -6.08 -1.99 -5.34
N GLU A 140 -6.51 -3.14 -4.84
CA GLU A 140 -7.91 -3.43 -4.51
C GLU A 140 -8.40 -2.55 -3.35
N LEU A 141 -7.56 -2.32 -2.32
CA LEU A 141 -7.90 -1.41 -1.22
C LEU A 141 -8.01 0.03 -1.72
N ARG A 142 -7.12 0.45 -2.61
CA ARG A 142 -7.19 1.76 -3.27
C ARG A 142 -8.48 1.92 -4.06
N GLU A 143 -8.81 0.96 -4.93
CA GLU A 143 -10.04 0.96 -5.70
C GLU A 143 -11.29 0.96 -4.81
N ARG A 144 -11.27 0.19 -3.71
CA ARG A 144 -12.35 0.18 -2.73
C ARG A 144 -12.53 1.55 -2.08
N ILE A 145 -11.46 2.20 -1.64
CA ILE A 145 -11.52 3.54 -1.04
C ILE A 145 -12.03 4.57 -2.07
N VAL A 146 -11.52 4.54 -3.31
CA VAL A 146 -12.01 5.40 -4.40
C VAL A 146 -13.48 5.15 -4.70
N GLY A 147 -13.92 3.90 -4.67
CA GLY A 147 -15.33 3.52 -4.81
C GLY A 147 -16.21 4.14 -3.71
N VAL A 148 -15.74 4.15 -2.46
CA VAL A 148 -16.45 4.82 -1.36
C VAL A 148 -16.51 6.34 -1.56
N PHE A 149 -15.42 6.97 -2.01
CA PHE A 149 -15.43 8.39 -2.36
C PHE A 149 -16.44 8.71 -3.46
N ALA A 150 -16.52 7.89 -4.50
CA ALA A 150 -17.48 8.08 -5.59
C ALA A 150 -18.93 7.85 -5.15
N ALA A 151 -19.17 6.87 -4.26
CA ALA A 151 -20.50 6.55 -3.74
C ALA A 151 -21.01 7.63 -2.77
N PHE A 152 -20.12 8.24 -1.98
CA PHE A 152 -20.48 9.25 -1.01
C PHE A 152 -19.56 10.49 -1.09
N PRO A 153 -19.67 11.30 -2.17
CA PRO A 153 -18.73 12.39 -2.42
C PRO A 153 -18.57 13.41 -1.30
N TRP A 154 -19.65 13.64 -0.55
CA TRP A 154 -19.74 14.62 0.53
C TRP A 154 -19.05 14.18 1.85
N ARG A 155 -18.78 12.87 2.05
CA ARG A 155 -18.19 12.36 3.31
C ARG A 155 -16.73 12.76 3.48
N THR A 156 -16.35 13.15 4.69
CA THR A 156 -14.97 13.48 5.05
C THR A 156 -14.09 12.22 5.06
N MET A 157 -12.75 12.41 5.03
CA MET A 157 -11.81 11.28 5.07
C MET A 157 -11.91 10.49 6.38
N LEU A 158 -12.29 11.15 7.48
CA LEU A 158 -12.49 10.51 8.78
C LEU A 158 -13.73 9.61 8.76
N GLU A 159 -14.85 10.11 8.24
CA GLU A 159 -16.08 9.31 8.10
C GLU A 159 -15.84 8.08 7.21
N VAL A 160 -15.16 8.26 6.08
CA VAL A 160 -14.81 7.14 5.19
C VAL A 160 -13.90 6.13 5.87
N TYR A 161 -12.95 6.59 6.69
CA TYR A 161 -12.11 5.70 7.50
C TYR A 161 -12.93 4.92 8.52
N ASP A 162 -13.79 5.59 9.30
CA ASP A 162 -14.64 4.97 10.32
C ASP A 162 -15.60 3.94 9.70
N ASP A 163 -16.18 4.24 8.53
CA ASP A 163 -17.06 3.33 7.80
C ASP A 163 -16.32 2.06 7.35
N LEU A 164 -15.13 2.21 6.75
CA LEU A 164 -14.32 1.09 6.28
C LEU A 164 -13.81 0.25 7.45
N HIS A 165 -13.44 0.89 8.55
CA HIS A 165 -13.00 0.22 9.76
C HIS A 165 -14.14 -0.58 10.40
N THR A 166 -15.34 0.01 10.48
CA THR A 166 -16.55 -0.67 10.98
C THR A 166 -16.96 -1.85 10.11
N GLN A 167 -16.71 -1.79 8.79
CA GLN A 167 -16.89 -2.91 7.87
C GLN A 167 -15.82 -4.01 8.00
N GLY A 168 -14.87 -3.88 8.93
CA GLY A 168 -13.79 -4.84 9.16
C GLY A 168 -12.68 -4.80 8.11
N VAL A 169 -12.63 -3.74 7.29
CA VAL A 169 -11.53 -3.54 6.34
C VAL A 169 -10.31 -3.07 7.14
N LYS A 170 -9.19 -3.79 6.98
CA LYS A 170 -7.89 -3.40 7.53
C LYS A 170 -7.34 -2.21 6.75
N VAL A 171 -7.71 -1.02 7.22
CA VAL A 171 -7.28 0.27 6.67
C VAL A 171 -6.92 1.21 7.81
N THR A 172 -5.94 2.06 7.57
CA THR A 172 -5.52 3.15 8.46
C THR A 172 -5.99 4.51 7.92
N TYR A 173 -6.16 5.48 8.81
CA TYR A 173 -6.55 6.84 8.41
C TYR A 173 -5.57 7.46 7.41
N ASP A 174 -4.27 7.23 7.60
CA ASP A 174 -3.22 7.74 6.71
C ASP A 174 -3.33 7.17 5.30
N GLN A 175 -3.70 5.90 5.15
CA GLN A 175 -3.95 5.29 3.83
C GLN A 175 -5.14 5.93 3.11
N VAL A 176 -6.23 6.23 3.83
CA VAL A 176 -7.37 6.94 3.24
C VAL A 176 -6.96 8.33 2.77
N CYS A 177 -6.18 9.06 3.58
CA CYS A 177 -5.62 10.36 3.21
C CYS A 177 -4.64 10.27 2.03
N GLN A 178 -3.85 9.20 1.95
CA GLN A 178 -2.95 8.93 0.84
C GLN A 178 -3.75 8.71 -0.45
N VAL A 179 -4.76 7.83 -0.44
CA VAL A 179 -5.60 7.56 -1.62
C VAL A 179 -6.34 8.81 -2.07
N ALA A 180 -6.87 9.62 -1.15
CA ALA A 180 -7.56 10.86 -1.51
C ALA A 180 -6.67 11.86 -2.25
N ARG A 181 -5.37 11.91 -1.90
CA ARG A 181 -4.38 12.78 -2.54
C ARG A 181 -3.91 12.18 -3.87
N GLU A 182 -3.56 10.91 -3.91
CA GLU A 182 -3.01 10.25 -5.10
C GLU A 182 -4.04 10.04 -6.22
N SER A 183 -5.32 9.87 -5.87
CA SER A 183 -6.41 9.76 -6.85
C SER A 183 -6.85 11.12 -7.43
N GLY A 184 -6.34 12.23 -6.89
CA GLY A 184 -6.82 13.58 -7.21
C GLY A 184 -8.17 13.93 -6.56
N TRP A 185 -8.76 13.02 -5.78
CA TRP A 185 -10.07 13.22 -5.15
C TRP A 185 -10.12 14.45 -4.24
N ARG A 186 -9.06 14.70 -3.46
CA ARG A 186 -8.95 15.89 -2.59
C ARG A 186 -9.07 17.18 -3.40
N GLN A 187 -8.33 17.28 -4.49
CA GLN A 187 -8.34 18.45 -5.37
C GLN A 187 -9.70 18.62 -6.06
N LEU A 188 -10.30 17.53 -6.52
CA LEU A 188 -11.63 17.54 -7.13
C LEU A 188 -12.68 18.05 -6.13
N ARG A 189 -12.69 17.50 -4.91
CA ARG A 189 -13.63 17.87 -3.86
C ARG A 189 -13.51 19.35 -3.46
N GLU A 190 -12.29 19.84 -3.28
CA GLU A 190 -12.05 21.26 -2.98
C GLU A 190 -12.57 22.16 -4.10
N THR A 191 -12.30 21.80 -5.36
CA THR A 191 -12.76 22.57 -6.53
C THR A 191 -14.29 22.53 -6.67
N LEU A 192 -14.91 21.39 -6.40
CA LEU A 192 -16.37 21.25 -6.41
C LEU A 192 -17.02 22.06 -5.30
N GLY A 193 -16.49 22.01 -4.08
CA GLY A 193 -17.01 22.78 -2.94
C GLY A 193 -16.86 24.30 -3.10
N GLN A 194 -15.90 24.77 -3.90
CA GLN A 194 -15.78 26.19 -4.24
C GLN A 194 -16.83 26.68 -5.25
N ARG A 195 -17.33 25.79 -6.11
CA ARG A 195 -18.16 26.16 -7.27
C ARG A 195 -19.62 25.74 -7.14
N TYR A 196 -19.91 24.75 -6.32
CA TYR A 196 -21.22 24.10 -6.23
C TYR A 196 -21.60 23.82 -4.77
N HIS A 197 -22.90 23.73 -4.51
CA HIS A 197 -23.41 23.09 -3.29
C HIS A 197 -23.06 21.59 -3.35
N PHE A 198 -22.32 21.14 -2.34
CA PHE A 198 -21.69 19.82 -2.33
C PHE A 198 -22.06 19.10 -1.03
N SER A 199 -23.33 18.70 -0.93
CA SER A 199 -23.90 18.02 0.24
C SER A 199 -24.56 16.67 -0.13
N ALA A 200 -24.96 15.92 0.90
CA ALA A 200 -25.69 14.66 0.75
C ALA A 200 -27.04 14.82 0.06
N GLU A 201 -27.67 15.99 0.19
CA GLU A 201 -29.00 16.26 -0.38
C GLU A 201 -28.93 16.54 -1.88
N ASP A 202 -27.81 17.10 -2.34
CA ASP A 202 -27.57 17.51 -3.72
C ASP A 202 -27.16 16.34 -4.63
N PHE A 203 -26.55 15.30 -4.06
CA PHE A 203 -26.09 14.11 -4.79
C PHE A 203 -27.01 12.92 -4.57
N ARG A 204 -27.98 12.76 -5.46
CA ARG A 204 -28.89 11.61 -5.45
C ARG A 204 -28.39 10.53 -6.42
N PRO A 205 -28.30 9.26 -5.97
CA PRO A 205 -28.12 8.14 -6.88
C PRO A 205 -29.22 8.12 -7.94
N ARG A 206 -28.94 7.59 -9.12
CA ARG A 206 -30.01 7.37 -10.11
C ARG A 206 -30.98 6.34 -9.56
N ASP A 207 -32.26 6.69 -9.43
CA ASP A 207 -33.28 5.83 -8.81
C ASP A 207 -33.31 4.42 -9.42
N GLY A 208 -33.29 4.32 -10.75
CA GLY A 208 -33.27 3.04 -11.45
C GLY A 208 -32.01 2.19 -11.16
N TRP A 209 -30.86 2.84 -10.97
CA TRP A 209 -29.63 2.13 -10.58
C TRP A 209 -29.73 1.64 -9.13
N LEU A 210 -30.24 2.46 -8.20
CA LEU A 210 -30.38 2.09 -6.80
C LEU A 210 -31.32 0.90 -6.60
N VAL A 211 -32.46 0.89 -7.30
CA VAL A 211 -33.43 -0.22 -7.27
C VAL A 211 -32.79 -1.50 -7.81
N GLN A 212 -32.05 -1.43 -8.93
CA GLN A 212 -31.33 -2.57 -9.49
C GLN A 212 -30.30 -3.15 -8.51
N GLN A 213 -29.51 -2.29 -7.84
CA GLN A 213 -28.54 -2.73 -6.85
C GLN A 213 -29.22 -3.38 -5.62
N GLY A 214 -30.34 -2.82 -5.16
CA GLY A 214 -31.11 -3.37 -4.05
C GLY A 214 -31.67 -4.76 -4.36
N LEU A 215 -32.26 -4.95 -5.55
CA LEU A 215 -32.75 -6.25 -6.00
C LEU A 215 -31.61 -7.27 -6.15
N ALA A 216 -30.48 -6.88 -6.74
CA ALA A 216 -29.32 -7.75 -6.87
C ALA A 216 -28.75 -8.19 -5.51
N LEU A 217 -28.72 -7.29 -4.51
CA LEU A 217 -28.29 -7.64 -3.15
C LEU A 217 -29.27 -8.61 -2.49
N GLN A 218 -30.57 -8.40 -2.65
CA GLN A 218 -31.59 -9.31 -2.13
C GLN A 218 -31.44 -10.71 -2.72
N GLU A 219 -31.28 -10.82 -4.04
CA GLU A 219 -31.05 -12.10 -4.73
C GLU A 219 -29.79 -12.80 -4.22
N GLN A 220 -28.69 -12.07 -4.03
CA GLN A 220 -27.44 -12.63 -3.49
C GLN A 220 -27.58 -13.14 -2.06
N LEU A 221 -28.33 -12.42 -1.21
CA LEU A 221 -28.57 -12.82 0.18
C LEU A 221 -29.46 -14.06 0.26
N VAL A 222 -30.51 -14.12 -0.55
CA VAL A 222 -31.37 -15.32 -0.68
C VAL A 222 -30.55 -16.52 -1.16
N ALA A 223 -29.74 -16.36 -2.21
CA ALA A 223 -28.89 -17.42 -2.72
C ALA A 223 -27.84 -17.91 -1.69
N ARG A 224 -27.31 -17.00 -0.84
CA ARG A 224 -26.41 -17.40 0.26
C ARG A 224 -27.13 -18.13 1.37
N LEU A 225 -28.36 -17.75 1.71
CA LEU A 225 -29.17 -18.46 2.70
C LEU A 225 -29.55 -19.86 2.22
N GLU A 226 -29.92 -19.98 0.94
CA GLU A 226 -30.19 -21.28 0.31
C GLU A 226 -28.91 -22.13 0.19
N GLY A 227 -27.77 -21.52 -0.15
CA GLY A 227 -26.47 -22.18 -0.27
C GLY A 227 -25.85 -22.62 1.06
N LEU A 228 -26.25 -22.03 2.19
CA LEU A 228 -25.91 -22.50 3.54
C LEU A 228 -26.78 -23.69 3.98
N GLY A 229 -27.60 -24.23 3.08
CA GLY A 229 -28.32 -25.50 3.26
C GLY A 229 -29.78 -25.37 3.65
N GLY A 230 -30.34 -24.16 3.73
CA GLY A 230 -31.71 -23.97 4.22
C GLY A 230 -31.94 -24.67 5.57
N LEU A 231 -33.19 -25.04 5.86
CA LEU A 231 -33.45 -26.09 6.85
C LEU A 231 -33.31 -27.43 6.12
N THR A 232 -32.61 -28.38 6.72
CA THR A 232 -32.54 -29.75 6.19
C THR A 232 -33.93 -30.39 6.14
N PRO A 233 -34.16 -31.42 5.29
CA PRO A 233 -35.46 -32.12 5.24
C PRO A 233 -35.91 -32.68 6.61
N GLU A 234 -34.95 -33.06 7.45
CA GLU A 234 -35.19 -33.54 8.81
C GLU A 234 -35.61 -32.40 9.75
N GLU A 235 -35.00 -31.23 9.62
CA GLU A 235 -35.40 -30.02 10.35
C GLU A 235 -36.75 -29.46 9.88
N HIS A 236 -37.11 -29.64 8.61
CA HIS A 236 -38.45 -29.35 8.12
C HIS A 236 -39.52 -30.24 8.76
N LEU A 237 -39.25 -31.55 8.87
CA LEU A 237 -40.13 -32.49 9.58
C LEU A 237 -40.30 -32.10 11.05
N ALA A 238 -39.20 -31.82 11.75
CA ALA A 238 -39.24 -31.39 13.16
C ALA A 238 -39.99 -30.05 13.33
N HIS A 239 -39.78 -29.10 12.42
CA HIS A 239 -40.47 -27.82 12.44
C HIS A 239 -41.98 -27.96 12.16
N ASP A 240 -42.38 -28.84 11.24
CA ASP A 240 -43.78 -29.10 10.91
C ASP A 240 -44.49 -29.90 12.02
N GLU A 241 -43.78 -30.79 12.72
CA GLU A 241 -44.28 -31.48 13.91
C GLU A 241 -44.55 -30.49 15.06
N VAL A 242 -43.60 -29.61 15.36
CA VAL A 242 -43.77 -28.55 16.38
C VAL A 242 -44.90 -27.59 15.98
N ARG A 243 -45.05 -27.26 14.70
CA ARG A 243 -46.15 -26.43 14.20
C ARG A 243 -47.51 -27.13 14.36
N SER A 244 -47.57 -28.44 14.15
CA SER A 244 -48.77 -29.25 14.32
C SER A 244 -49.18 -29.34 15.80
N LEU A 245 -48.21 -29.60 16.69
CA LEU A 245 -48.43 -29.60 18.14
C LEU A 245 -48.84 -28.22 18.67
N ALA A 246 -48.25 -27.14 18.16
CA ALA A 246 -48.65 -25.78 18.51
C ALA A 246 -50.11 -25.47 18.09
N ALA A 247 -50.53 -25.95 16.92
CA ALA A 247 -51.90 -25.83 16.44
C ALA A 247 -52.90 -26.62 17.32
N GLU A 248 -52.54 -27.81 17.79
CA GLU A 248 -53.36 -28.62 18.71
C GLU A 248 -53.55 -27.97 20.08
N VAL A 249 -52.55 -27.24 20.58
CA VAL A 249 -52.60 -26.51 21.86
C VAL A 249 -53.24 -25.11 21.70
N GLY A 250 -53.72 -24.77 20.50
CA GLY A 250 -54.37 -23.49 20.21
C GLY A 250 -53.43 -22.29 20.17
N VAL A 251 -52.11 -22.54 20.10
CA VAL A 251 -51.10 -21.49 19.92
C VAL A 251 -51.09 -21.15 18.43
N ALA A 252 -51.80 -20.08 18.07
CA ALA A 252 -51.79 -19.57 16.70
C ALA A 252 -50.36 -19.12 16.34
N THR A 253 -49.77 -19.76 15.32
CA THR A 253 -48.57 -19.22 14.69
C THR A 253 -48.87 -17.79 14.23
N PRO A 254 -48.04 -16.79 14.58
CA PRO A 254 -48.17 -15.48 13.97
C PRO A 254 -48.13 -15.69 12.45
N PRO A 255 -49.05 -15.08 11.68
CA PRO A 255 -49.06 -15.27 10.24
C PRO A 255 -47.65 -14.94 9.71
N PRO A 256 -47.11 -15.75 8.78
CA PRO A 256 -45.82 -15.43 8.18
C PRO A 256 -45.89 -13.99 7.71
N LEU A 257 -44.94 -13.15 8.15
CA LEU A 257 -44.86 -11.77 7.71
C LEU A 257 -44.95 -11.79 6.20
N LYS A 258 -46.06 -11.28 5.67
CA LYS A 258 -46.37 -11.38 4.25
C LYS A 258 -45.20 -10.74 3.51
N ALA A 259 -44.40 -11.55 2.82
CA ALA A 259 -43.36 -11.09 1.92
C ALA A 259 -44.05 -10.50 0.68
N LEU A 260 -44.82 -9.43 0.90
CA LEU A 260 -45.30 -8.57 -0.16
C LEU A 260 -44.07 -7.93 -0.79
N PRO A 261 -44.01 -7.83 -2.12
CA PRO A 261 -43.08 -6.93 -2.79
C PRO A 261 -43.13 -5.58 -2.08
N TRP A 262 -41.97 -5.07 -1.67
CA TRP A 262 -41.84 -3.81 -0.92
C TRP A 262 -42.64 -2.64 -1.55
N MET A 263 -42.87 -2.69 -2.86
CA MET A 263 -43.73 -1.80 -3.63
C MET A 263 -45.15 -1.63 -3.05
N LEU A 264 -45.73 -2.67 -2.43
CA LEU A 264 -47.07 -2.62 -1.84
C LEU A 264 -47.11 -2.04 -0.42
N ARG A 265 -45.96 -1.76 0.20
CA ARG A 265 -45.88 -1.18 1.55
C ARG A 265 -45.62 0.33 1.56
N VAL A 266 -45.32 0.93 0.42
CA VAL A 266 -45.01 2.38 0.32
C VAL A 266 -46.27 3.24 0.14
N GLU A 267 -47.42 2.62 -0.10
CA GLU A 267 -48.70 3.34 -0.32
C GLU A 267 -49.68 3.28 0.89
N GLN A 268 -49.21 2.88 2.09
CA GLN A 268 -50.04 2.86 3.31
C GLN A 268 -49.59 3.90 4.34
#